data_AF-A0A7T8KIY0-F1
#
_entry.id   AF-A0A7T8KIY0-F1
#
_cell.length_a   1.000
_cell.length_b   1.000
_cell.length_c   1.000
_cell.angle_alpha   90.00
_cell.angle_beta   90.00
_cell.angle_gamma   90.00
#
_symmetry.space_group_name_H-M   'P 1'
#
loop_
_entity.id
_entity.type
_entity.pdbx_description
1 polymer ?
#
loop_
_entity_poly.entity_id
_entity_poly.type
_entity_poly.pdbx_seq_one_letter_code
_entity_poly.pdbx_strand_id
1 'polypeptide(L)'
;MSSCTGLKIAVICSSNMNRSMEAHALLGKKGFNHIKIPGKSIRDPNVYPFGTSYTQIYDDLVKKDKKMYTESGMLHILDRNRRIKERPEKFQRTEKKYDVILTCEERVYDLVLLDFESREPADQQPVHIITWTL
;
A
#
# COMPACT_ATOMS: atom_id res chain seq x y z
N MET A 1 -32.28 15.30 -10.16
CA MET A 1 -30.93 15.39 -9.57
C MET A 1 -30.07 14.35 -10.28
N SER A 2 -29.29 14.78 -11.26
CA SER A 2 -28.50 13.88 -12.10
C SER A 2 -27.39 13.23 -11.26
N SER A 3 -27.31 11.91 -11.31
CA SER A 3 -26.30 11.10 -10.64
C SER A 3 -24.90 11.56 -11.04
N CYS A 4 -24.11 12.01 -10.07
CA CYS A 4 -22.69 12.27 -10.29
C CYS A 4 -22.03 11.00 -10.85
N THR A 5 -21.34 11.19 -11.97
CA THR A 5 -20.59 10.20 -12.73
C THR A 5 -19.66 9.39 -11.82
N GLY A 6 -19.59 8.08 -12.03
CA GLY A 6 -18.83 7.15 -11.19
C GLY A 6 -17.32 7.35 -11.31
N LEU A 7 -16.78 8.28 -10.53
CA LEU A 7 -15.35 8.59 -10.41
C LEU A 7 -14.57 7.38 -9.86
N LYS A 8 -13.55 6.94 -10.60
CA LYS A 8 -12.65 5.87 -10.16
C LYS A 8 -11.45 6.47 -9.43
N ILE A 9 -11.46 6.34 -8.11
CA ILE A 9 -10.41 6.91 -7.25
C ILE A 9 -9.48 5.78 -6.77
N ALA A 10 -8.16 5.99 -6.88
CA ALA A 10 -7.15 5.18 -6.21
C ALA A 10 -6.52 5.96 -5.06
N VAL A 11 -6.20 5.27 -3.97
CA VAL A 11 -5.40 5.82 -2.88
C VAL A 11 -4.14 5.00 -2.74
N ILE A 12 -2.99 5.65 -2.84
CA ILE A 12 -1.67 4.99 -2.87
C ILE A 12 -0.84 5.49 -1.69
N CYS A 13 -0.29 4.54 -0.95
CA CYS A 13 0.67 4.80 0.12
C CYS A 13 1.81 3.77 0.05
N SER A 14 2.94 4.09 0.68
CA SER A 14 4.18 3.31 0.65
C SER A 14 4.02 1.85 1.11
N SER A 15 3.30 1.62 2.21
CA SER A 15 3.25 0.32 2.90
C SER A 15 1.86 -0.30 2.96
N ASN A 16 0.83 0.37 2.42
CA ASN A 16 -0.57 -0.05 2.53
C ASN A 16 -1.00 -0.47 3.97
N MET A 17 -0.37 0.15 4.98
CA MET A 17 -0.58 -0.18 6.40
C MET A 17 -0.37 0.97 7.40
N ASN A 18 0.15 2.14 7.01
CA ASN A 18 -0.05 3.37 7.79
C ASN A 18 0.36 4.62 6.97
N ARG A 19 1.56 5.15 7.15
CA ARG A 19 2.09 6.35 6.51
C ARG A 19 3.60 6.17 6.46
N SER A 20 4.18 5.89 5.30
CA SER A 20 5.48 6.49 5.01
C SER A 20 6.61 5.54 4.57
N MET A 21 7.59 5.91 3.73
CA MET A 21 9.03 6.04 4.10
C MET A 21 9.86 4.82 4.59
N GLU A 22 11.09 4.51 4.13
CA GLU A 22 12.12 5.38 3.50
C GLU A 22 13.31 4.62 2.85
N ALA A 23 13.12 3.69 1.91
CA ALA A 23 14.31 3.03 1.31
C ALA A 23 14.16 2.36 -0.07
N HIS A 24 13.08 2.53 -0.82
CA HIS A 24 12.89 1.68 -2.00
C HIS A 24 13.74 2.04 -3.23
N ALA A 25 14.24 3.29 -3.35
CA ALA A 25 15.10 3.69 -4.46
C ALA A 25 16.56 3.19 -4.33
N LEU A 26 17.07 3.04 -3.09
CA LEU A 26 18.40 2.46 -2.83
C LEU A 26 18.38 0.93 -2.68
N LEU A 27 17.22 0.32 -2.39
CA LEU A 27 17.06 -1.13 -2.19
C LEU A 27 16.55 -1.90 -3.42
N GLY A 28 16.10 -1.21 -4.47
CA GLY A 28 15.70 -1.84 -5.74
C GLY A 28 16.82 -2.66 -6.39
N LYS A 29 18.09 -2.26 -6.20
CA LYS A 29 19.27 -3.03 -6.64
C LYS A 29 19.51 -4.33 -5.83
N LYS A 30 18.77 -4.58 -4.73
CA LYS A 30 18.97 -5.74 -3.82
C LYS A 30 17.71 -6.59 -3.53
N GLY A 31 16.60 -6.43 -4.26
CA GLY A 31 15.54 -7.46 -4.30
C GLY A 31 14.54 -7.52 -3.12
N PHE A 32 14.13 -6.39 -2.53
CA PHE A 32 13.12 -6.40 -1.45
C PHE A 32 11.67 -6.38 -1.98
N ASN A 33 11.02 -7.55 -1.96
CA ASN A 33 9.63 -7.81 -2.37
C ASN A 33 8.69 -8.10 -1.17
N HIS A 34 8.70 -7.29 -0.10
CA HIS A 34 8.03 -7.67 1.16
C HIS A 34 7.24 -6.54 1.87
N ILE A 35 6.11 -6.90 2.48
CA ILE A 35 5.29 -6.17 3.46
C ILE A 35 6.00 -6.20 4.82
N LYS A 36 6.03 -5.08 5.56
CA LYS A 36 6.64 -5.00 6.88
C LYS A 36 5.64 -4.54 7.94
N ILE A 37 5.64 -5.19 9.09
CA ILE A 37 4.83 -4.83 10.26
C ILE A 37 5.76 -4.67 11.46
N PRO A 38 5.61 -3.61 12.28
CA PRO A 38 6.40 -3.44 13.49
C PRO A 38 6.34 -4.71 14.35
N GLY A 39 7.49 -5.19 14.85
CA GLY A 39 7.55 -6.32 15.78
C GLY A 39 7.86 -5.86 17.20
N LYS A 40 8.45 -6.74 18.01
CA LYS A 40 8.74 -6.48 19.43
C LYS A 40 9.80 -5.39 19.65
N SER A 41 10.63 -5.14 18.65
CA SER A 41 11.62 -4.07 18.66
C SER A 41 11.76 -3.44 17.28
N ILE A 42 12.33 -2.23 17.23
CA ILE A 42 12.62 -1.51 15.97
C ILE A 42 13.53 -2.35 15.05
N ARG A 43 14.40 -3.19 15.62
CA ARG A 43 15.35 -4.02 14.87
C ARG A 43 14.77 -5.34 14.36
N ASP A 44 13.59 -5.72 14.84
CA ASP A 44 12.96 -7.01 14.54
C ASP A 44 11.53 -6.82 14.01
N PRO A 45 11.37 -6.33 12.77
CA PRO A 45 10.07 -6.21 12.12
C PRO A 45 9.61 -7.57 11.57
N ASN A 46 8.29 -7.77 11.53
CA ASN A 46 7.71 -8.90 10.78
C ASN A 46 7.72 -8.57 9.28
N VAL A 47 8.30 -9.45 8.47
CA VAL A 47 8.47 -9.24 7.04
C VAL A 47 7.77 -10.37 6.27
N TYR A 48 6.90 -10.04 5.32
CA TYR A 48 6.12 -11.00 4.54
C TYR A 48 6.23 -10.71 3.04
N PRO A 49 6.34 -11.70 2.15
CA PRO A 49 6.39 -11.42 0.71
C PRO A 49 5.08 -10.81 0.20
N PHE A 50 5.17 -9.94 -0.82
CA PHE A 50 3.97 -9.46 -1.53
C PHE A 50 3.22 -10.66 -2.15
N GLY A 51 1.92 -10.74 -1.90
CA GLY A 51 1.09 -11.90 -2.24
C GLY A 51 0.56 -12.64 -1.02
N THR A 52 1.21 -12.47 0.14
CA THR A 52 0.70 -12.98 1.44
C THR A 52 -0.64 -12.31 1.76
N SER A 53 -1.66 -13.10 2.10
CA SER A 53 -2.99 -12.58 2.42
C SER A 53 -3.02 -11.93 3.80
N TYR A 54 -3.94 -11.00 4.02
CA TYR A 54 -4.11 -10.38 5.34
C TYR A 54 -4.49 -11.40 6.41
N THR A 55 -5.19 -12.47 6.05
CA THR A 55 -5.51 -13.58 6.95
C THR A 55 -4.25 -14.33 7.39
N GLN A 56 -3.35 -14.66 6.46
CA GLN A 56 -2.08 -15.32 6.78
C GLN A 56 -1.21 -14.46 7.71
N ILE A 57 -1.16 -13.16 7.45
CA ILE A 57 -0.42 -12.21 8.29
C ILE A 57 -1.07 -12.11 9.67
N TYR A 58 -2.40 -12.00 9.75
CA TYR A 58 -3.13 -11.94 11.01
C TYR A 58 -2.86 -13.17 11.88
N ASP A 59 -2.97 -14.37 11.30
CA ASP A 59 -2.76 -15.62 12.01
C ASP A 59 -1.32 -15.77 12.51
N ASP A 60 -0.34 -15.32 11.73
CA ASP A 60 1.07 -15.30 12.14
C ASP A 60 1.31 -14.36 13.33
N LEU A 61 0.77 -13.14 13.29
CA LEU A 61 0.91 -12.19 14.39
C LEU A 61 0.21 -12.67 15.67
N VAL A 62 -0.98 -13.26 15.55
CA VAL A 62 -1.70 -13.85 16.69
C VAL A 62 -0.88 -14.97 17.34
N LYS A 63 -0.24 -15.84 16.54
CA LYS A 63 0.63 -16.91 17.04
C LYS A 63 1.88 -16.37 17.73
N LYS A 64 2.45 -15.28 17.22
CA LYS A 64 3.66 -14.66 17.78
C LYS A 64 3.39 -13.97 19.12
N ASP A 65 2.43 -13.06 19.15
CA ASP A 65 2.09 -12.30 20.36
C ASP A 65 0.74 -11.59 20.24
N LYS A 66 -0.35 -12.32 20.45
CA LYS A 66 -1.70 -11.76 20.34
C LYS A 66 -1.89 -10.50 21.19
N LYS A 67 -1.36 -10.48 22.43
CA LYS A 67 -1.56 -9.36 23.36
C LYS A 67 -0.89 -8.10 22.82
N MET A 68 0.40 -8.18 22.48
CA MET A 68 1.16 -7.04 21.97
C MET A 68 0.55 -6.46 20.69
N TYR A 69 0.19 -7.31 19.72
CA TYR A 69 -0.40 -6.82 18.46
C TYR A 69 -1.85 -6.36 18.57
N THR A 70 -2.56 -6.76 19.64
CA THR A 70 -3.86 -6.17 19.99
C THR A 70 -3.67 -4.78 20.57
N GLU A 71 -2.76 -4.63 21.53
CA GLU A 71 -2.46 -3.35 22.19
C GLU A 71 -1.88 -2.32 21.21
N SER A 72 -1.07 -2.75 20.24
CA SER A 72 -0.54 -1.89 19.18
C SER A 72 -1.56 -1.54 18.09
N GLY A 73 -2.78 -2.11 18.14
CA GLY A 73 -3.83 -1.92 17.14
C GLY A 73 -3.60 -2.63 15.79
N MET A 74 -2.50 -3.37 15.62
CA MET A 74 -2.16 -4.03 14.34
C MET A 74 -3.18 -5.10 13.95
N LEU A 75 -3.64 -5.91 14.92
CA LEU A 75 -4.65 -6.93 14.64
C LEU A 75 -5.98 -6.32 14.21
N HIS A 76 -6.37 -5.16 14.76
CA HIS A 76 -7.58 -4.45 14.36
C HIS A 76 -7.47 -3.91 12.91
N ILE A 77 -6.32 -3.33 12.55
CA ILE A 77 -6.06 -2.86 11.19
C ILE A 77 -6.08 -4.02 10.19
N LEU A 78 -5.47 -5.15 10.53
CA LEU A 78 -5.49 -6.36 9.71
C LEU A 78 -6.89 -6.94 9.54
N ASP A 79 -7.68 -6.96 10.60
CA ASP A 79 -9.07 -7.42 10.56
C ASP A 79 -9.94 -6.52 9.65
N ARG A 80 -9.73 -5.21 9.71
CA ARG A 80 -10.37 -4.29 8.75
C ARG A 80 -9.93 -4.58 7.32
N ASN A 81 -8.62 -4.72 7.09
CA ASN A 81 -8.06 -4.89 5.75
C ASN A 81 -8.53 -6.19 5.07
N ARG A 82 -8.60 -7.31 5.80
CA ARG A 82 -9.10 -8.59 5.26
C ARG A 82 -10.57 -8.57 4.84
N ARG A 83 -11.38 -7.65 5.39
CA ARG A 83 -12.78 -7.44 4.96
C ARG A 83 -12.90 -6.63 3.68
N ILE A 84 -11.87 -5.82 3.36
CA ILE A 84 -11.86 -4.95 2.18
C ILE A 84 -11.30 -5.70 0.97
N LYS A 85 -10.16 -6.39 1.14
CA LYS A 85 -9.53 -7.17 0.08
C LYS A 85 -8.67 -8.28 0.66
N GLU A 86 -8.40 -9.32 -0.13
CA GLU A 86 -7.69 -10.51 0.33
C GLU A 86 -6.21 -10.23 0.67
N ARG A 87 -5.54 -9.39 -0.13
CA ARG A 87 -4.10 -9.14 -0.03
C ARG A 87 -3.71 -7.71 -0.43
N PRO A 88 -2.55 -7.20 0.02
CA PRO A 88 -2.00 -5.95 -0.51
C PRO A 88 -1.67 -6.07 -2.01
N GLU A 89 -1.93 -5.00 -2.75
CA GLU A 89 -1.67 -4.92 -4.19
C GLU A 89 -0.61 -3.85 -4.45
N LYS A 90 0.24 -4.06 -5.46
CA LYS A 90 1.19 -3.05 -5.93
C LYS A 90 0.58 -2.26 -7.07
N PHE A 91 0.66 -0.93 -7.00
CA PHE A 91 0.15 -0.05 -8.04
C PHE A 91 0.86 -0.29 -9.39
N GLN A 92 2.17 -0.51 -9.39
CA GLN A 92 2.95 -0.79 -10.62
C GLN A 92 2.51 -2.05 -11.36
N ARG A 93 1.76 -2.94 -10.70
CA ARG A 93 1.24 -4.18 -11.29
C ARG A 93 -0.24 -4.10 -11.68
N THR A 94 -0.87 -2.94 -11.48
CA THR A 94 -2.27 -2.73 -11.86
C THR A 94 -2.35 -2.16 -13.28
N GLU A 95 -3.26 -2.72 -14.08
CA GLU A 95 -3.68 -2.17 -15.39
C GLU A 95 -5.01 -1.40 -15.28
N LYS A 96 -5.54 -1.27 -14.05
CA LYS A 96 -6.77 -0.52 -13.80
C LYS A 96 -6.56 0.97 -14.08
N LYS A 97 -7.54 1.59 -14.74
CA LYS A 97 -7.59 3.02 -15.01
C LYS A 97 -8.35 3.77 -13.91
N TYR A 98 -7.86 4.96 -13.57
CA TYR A 98 -8.40 5.82 -12.53
C TYR A 98 -8.52 7.24 -13.05
N ASP A 99 -9.53 7.98 -12.58
CA ASP A 99 -9.71 9.39 -12.91
C ASP A 99 -8.91 10.27 -11.93
N VAL A 100 -8.79 9.83 -10.67
CA VAL A 100 -8.06 10.51 -9.60
C VAL A 100 -7.21 9.51 -8.82
N ILE A 101 -5.95 9.85 -8.59
CA ILE A 101 -5.01 9.14 -7.74
C ILE A 101 -4.63 10.04 -6.58
N LEU A 102 -4.94 9.61 -5.37
CA LEU A 102 -4.57 10.28 -4.13
C LEU A 102 -3.31 9.61 -3.57
N THR A 103 -2.26 10.38 -3.37
CA THR A 103 -1.01 9.93 -2.76
C THR A 103 -0.91 10.46 -1.34
N CYS A 104 -0.50 9.60 -0.41
CA CYS A 104 -0.45 9.96 1.00
C CYS A 104 0.84 10.69 1.42
N GLU A 105 1.76 10.93 0.48
CA GLU A 105 3.02 11.65 0.66
C GLU A 105 3.64 12.03 -0.70
N GLU A 106 4.52 13.02 -0.71
CA GLU A 106 5.21 13.51 -1.90
C GLU A 106 6.08 12.43 -2.56
N ARG A 107 6.74 11.59 -1.76
CA ARG A 107 7.58 10.51 -2.31
C ARG A 107 6.78 9.47 -3.10
N VAL A 108 5.55 9.16 -2.68
CA VAL A 108 4.68 8.22 -3.40
C VAL A 108 4.20 8.85 -4.71
N TYR A 109 3.97 10.15 -4.70
CA TYR A 109 3.66 10.92 -5.91
C TYR A 109 4.76 10.80 -6.95
N ASP A 110 6.03 11.01 -6.57
CA ASP A 110 7.16 10.83 -7.49
C ASP A 110 7.23 9.42 -8.07
N LEU A 111 7.01 8.39 -7.23
CA LEU A 111 7.03 7.00 -7.68
C LEU A 111 5.87 6.67 -8.62
N VAL A 112 4.71 7.28 -8.43
CA VAL A 112 3.56 7.14 -9.31
C VAL A 112 3.86 7.83 -10.65
N LEU A 113 4.42 9.03 -10.64
CA LEU A 113 4.84 9.73 -11.86
C LEU A 113 5.87 8.93 -12.66
N LEU A 114 6.92 8.45 -12.01
CA LEU A 114 7.95 7.61 -12.65
C LEU A 114 7.35 6.33 -13.26
N ASP A 115 6.38 5.72 -12.59
CA ASP A 115 5.66 4.56 -13.11
C ASP A 115 4.82 4.92 -14.35
N PHE A 116 4.13 6.06 -14.35
CA PHE A 116 3.41 6.56 -15.53
C PHE A 116 4.33 6.91 -16.70
N GLU A 117 5.48 7.53 -16.46
CA GLU A 117 6.48 7.84 -17.49
C GLU A 117 7.12 6.59 -18.10
N SER A 118 7.23 5.51 -17.32
CA SER A 118 7.78 4.23 -17.78
C SER A 118 6.81 3.41 -18.64
N ARG A 119 5.51 3.73 -18.58
CA ARG A 119 4.45 3.03 -19.33
C ARG A 119 4.23 3.73 -20.67
N GLU A 120 4.04 2.96 -21.73
CA GLU A 120 3.61 3.55 -23.00
C GLU A 120 2.15 4.07 -22.87
N PRO A 121 1.86 5.31 -23.30
CA PRO A 121 0.50 5.83 -23.29
C PRO A 121 -0.38 5.01 -24.26
N ALA A 122 -1.19 4.10 -23.72
CA ALA A 122 -2.13 3.33 -24.53
C ALA A 122 -3.36 4.16 -24.91
N ASP A 123 -3.81 5.03 -24.01
CA ASP A 123 -5.00 5.86 -24.17
C ASP A 123 -4.68 7.28 -23.71
N GLN A 124 -5.10 8.29 -24.47
CA GLN A 124 -4.90 9.72 -24.13
C GLN A 124 -5.86 10.19 -23.01
N GLN A 125 -6.22 9.29 -22.08
CA GLN A 125 -7.09 9.61 -20.97
C GLN A 125 -6.25 10.27 -19.85
N PRO A 126 -6.57 11.53 -19.46
CA PRO A 126 -5.87 12.18 -18.37
C PRO A 126 -6.21 11.54 -17.03
N VAL A 127 -5.25 11.56 -16.11
CA VAL A 127 -5.43 11.17 -14.70
C VAL A 127 -4.93 12.29 -13.81
N HIS A 128 -5.70 12.64 -12.78
CA HIS A 128 -5.29 13.64 -11.80
C HIS A 128 -4.57 12.97 -10.64
N ILE A 129 -3.34 13.35 -10.36
CA ILE A 129 -2.59 12.85 -9.20
C ILE A 129 -2.50 13.98 -8.18
N ILE A 130 -2.98 13.73 -6.96
CA ILE A 130 -3.06 14.73 -5.88
C ILE A 130 -2.38 14.15 -4.64
N THR A 131 -1.38 14.85 -4.13
CA THR A 131 -0.76 14.54 -2.84
C THR A 131 -1.42 15.33 -1.73
N TRP A 132 -1.72 14.68 -0.60
CA TRP A 132 -1.89 15.40 0.66
C TRP A 132 -0.78 15.04 1.65
N THR A 133 -0.37 16.04 2.41
CA THR A 133 0.51 15.90 3.57
C THR A 133 -0.32 16.35 4.77
N LEU A 134 -0.65 15.44 5.70
CA LEU A 134 -1.06 15.86 7.06
C LEU A 134 0.12 15.84 7.99
#